data_AF-A0A821Y948-F1
#
_entry.id   AF-A0A821Y948-F1
#
_cell.length_a   1.000
_cell.length_b   1.000
_cell.length_c   1.000
_cell.angle_alpha   90.00
_cell.angle_beta   90.00
_cell.angle_gamma   90.00
#
_symmetry.space_group_name_H-M   'P 1'
#
loop_
_entity.id
_entity.type
_entity.pdbx_description
1 polymer ?
#
loop_
_entity_poly.entity_id
_entity_poly.type
_entity_poly.pdbx_seq_one_letter_code
_entity_poly.pdbx_strand_id
1 'polypeptide(L)'
;MTPDVSRSRLHVPRVVKHLPQQQEINTLVSLPSDPAEILLATVIIKIQAADGSYKNMRALLDQGSQISIISENAAQLLKIPRQKCNGYISGIGNTENNCKGKISIKCLSIVNDYTFNTDVFIMKKLVRNLPSYTLPKPNWPELNHIKLADSEFYKSSPIDILFGADVYSDIILDGICRFQERFPIAQQTQLGCIITGNYKTYQCNIILNNDIQRFWEVEDIHEPLNMSQEDQNCIEFFQNTTSRRDDGSYVVKIPFKENLEEKLGESKSKSIAQFIQLENKLIKKPYLARDYKLFISEYRELGHMIPVVSRAAVESGCYLSHHCVQRAESSTTKLRVVFNASSKTSSGFSLNDLMCRGPNLQQDLQTLILKWRQFKYGFTADIEKMFRNIWLHSEHQKFQKIIWRDDQSQPLGEFQLATVTYGTKAAPFLAMMILKRLAIDERSNYPYSIAPAVLESSFYMDDLLHGTHSAQTAIELKNDLIKILKSGGFNLRKWRSNLPVLLEDMNDSEKEFDFKHQESTKTLGLRWNPNADEFIFYPINSIPNITPTKRQLLSEISKFYDPSGWMGSVGAS
;
A
#
# COMPACT_ATOMS: atom_id res chain seq x y z
N MET A 1 43.03 -53.70 -26.08
CA MET A 1 41.92 -54.67 -26.28
C MET A 1 40.87 -54.40 -25.22
N THR A 2 39.60 -54.58 -25.59
CA THR A 2 38.36 -54.54 -24.76
C THR A 2 37.80 -53.13 -24.41
N PRO A 3 36.46 -52.97 -24.30
CA PRO A 3 35.69 -52.31 -25.35
C PRO A 3 34.69 -51.23 -24.85
N ASP A 4 34.02 -50.64 -25.84
CA ASP A 4 32.94 -49.66 -25.85
C ASP A 4 31.64 -50.14 -25.18
N VAL A 5 31.02 -49.29 -24.34
CA VAL A 5 29.58 -49.30 -24.03
C VAL A 5 29.06 -47.86 -23.86
N SER A 6 28.33 -47.42 -24.87
CA SER A 6 27.45 -46.25 -24.92
C SER A 6 26.29 -46.26 -23.89
N ARG A 7 25.91 -45.09 -23.35
CA ARG A 7 24.61 -44.40 -23.63
C ARG A 7 24.28 -43.21 -22.69
N SER A 8 23.85 -42.13 -23.36
CA SER A 8 22.82 -41.12 -23.02
C SER A 8 22.97 -40.19 -21.81
N ARG A 9 23.36 -38.94 -22.08
CA ARG A 9 23.02 -37.75 -21.26
C ARG A 9 21.67 -37.18 -21.69
N LEU A 10 20.73 -37.09 -20.75
CA LEU A 10 19.45 -36.38 -20.92
C LEU A 10 19.68 -34.86 -20.85
N HIS A 11 19.04 -34.16 -21.77
CA HIS A 11 19.12 -32.72 -22.01
C HIS A 11 18.08 -31.99 -21.15
N VAL A 12 18.50 -31.10 -20.26
CA VAL A 12 17.61 -30.20 -19.50
C VAL A 12 17.67 -28.81 -20.16
N PRO A 13 16.55 -28.21 -20.62
CA PRO A 13 16.57 -26.91 -21.28
C PRO A 13 16.82 -25.76 -20.29
N ARG A 14 17.69 -24.82 -20.69
CA ARG A 14 17.90 -23.54 -20.02
C ARG A 14 16.66 -22.66 -20.17
N VAL A 15 15.96 -22.38 -19.08
CA VAL A 15 14.97 -21.30 -19.02
C VAL A 15 15.72 -19.99 -18.75
N VAL A 16 15.71 -19.09 -19.74
CA VAL A 16 16.23 -17.72 -19.63
C VAL A 16 15.25 -16.90 -18.81
N LYS A 17 15.67 -16.42 -17.62
CA LYS A 17 14.88 -15.54 -16.77
C LYS A 17 14.77 -14.15 -17.42
N HIS A 18 13.55 -13.73 -17.76
CA HIS A 18 13.26 -12.33 -18.07
C HIS A 18 13.27 -11.50 -16.78
N LEU A 19 14.15 -10.50 -16.72
CA LEU A 19 14.12 -9.43 -15.71
C LEU A 19 12.89 -8.54 -15.95
N PRO A 20 12.18 -8.08 -14.91
CA PRO A 20 11.12 -7.10 -15.08
C PRO A 20 11.71 -5.77 -15.56
N GLN A 21 11.22 -5.28 -16.70
CA GLN A 21 11.54 -3.95 -17.23
C GLN A 21 10.98 -2.87 -16.29
N GLN A 22 11.82 -1.89 -15.95
CA GLN A 22 11.43 -0.64 -15.29
C GLN A 22 10.26 0.01 -16.04
N GLN A 23 9.17 0.33 -15.32
CA GLN A 23 8.08 1.14 -15.85
C GLN A 23 8.56 2.59 -16.02
N GLU A 24 8.90 2.97 -17.25
CA GLU A 24 9.09 4.37 -17.64
C GLU A 24 7.71 5.09 -17.73
N ILE A 25 7.57 6.16 -16.96
CA ILE A 25 6.38 7.01 -16.89
C ILE A 25 6.46 8.03 -18.04
N ASN A 26 5.61 7.89 -19.06
CA ASN A 26 5.30 8.96 -20.01
C ASN A 26 3.92 9.52 -19.68
N THR A 27 3.84 10.83 -19.49
CA THR A 27 2.71 11.60 -18.96
C THR A 27 1.44 11.52 -19.83
N LEU A 28 0.42 10.87 -19.29
CA LEU A 28 -1.00 11.15 -19.53
C LEU A 28 -1.64 11.16 -18.14
N VAL A 29 -2.17 12.31 -17.72
CA VAL A 29 -2.94 12.40 -16.47
C VAL A 29 -4.38 11.99 -16.82
N SER A 30 -4.77 10.76 -16.50
CA SER A 30 -6.19 10.41 -16.41
C SER A 30 -6.70 10.84 -15.03
N LEU A 31 -7.53 11.89 -14.98
CA LEU A 31 -8.21 12.27 -13.74
C LEU A 31 -9.29 11.23 -13.39
N PRO A 32 -9.42 10.83 -12.11
CA PRO A 32 -10.29 9.75 -11.69
C PRO A 32 -11.76 10.18 -11.49
N SER A 33 -12.38 10.74 -12.53
CA SER A 33 -13.81 11.02 -12.60
C SER A 33 -14.29 11.02 -14.04
N ASP A 34 -15.20 10.09 -14.39
CA ASP A 34 -15.93 9.98 -15.68
C ASP A 34 -14.98 10.11 -16.89
N PRO A 35 -14.45 9.02 -17.50
CA PRO A 35 -13.59 9.15 -18.66
C PRO A 35 -14.48 9.52 -19.87
N ALA A 36 -14.86 10.79 -19.91
CA ALA A 36 -14.48 11.63 -21.01
C ALA A 36 -13.08 11.24 -21.52
N GLU A 37 -12.98 10.24 -22.39
CA GLU A 37 -11.71 9.99 -23.05
C GLU A 37 -11.48 11.17 -23.98
N ILE A 38 -10.45 11.95 -23.72
CA ILE A 38 -10.14 13.12 -24.52
C ILE A 38 -9.43 12.60 -25.77
N LEU A 39 -10.08 12.73 -26.91
CA LEU A 39 -9.43 12.54 -28.20
C LEU A 39 -8.38 13.64 -28.37
N LEU A 40 -7.14 13.21 -28.59
CA LEU A 40 -6.03 14.10 -28.92
C LEU A 40 -5.93 14.26 -30.43
N ALA A 41 -5.32 15.37 -30.86
CA ALA A 41 -5.18 15.74 -32.26
C ALA A 41 -4.20 14.79 -32.98
N THR A 42 -4.72 13.78 -33.67
CA THR A 42 -3.90 12.87 -34.49
C THR A 42 -4.08 13.15 -35.98
N VAL A 43 -3.01 12.91 -36.73
CA VAL A 43 -2.97 13.01 -38.19
C VAL A 43 -2.26 11.79 -38.78
N ILE A 44 -2.66 11.34 -39.96
CA ILE A 44 -1.90 10.39 -40.76
C ILE A 44 -1.22 11.18 -41.86
N ILE A 45 0.11 11.04 -41.95
CA ILE A 45 0.93 11.83 -42.86
C ILE A 45 1.84 10.94 -43.69
N LYS A 46 2.06 11.31 -44.96
CA LYS A 46 3.03 10.66 -45.84
C LYS A 46 4.39 11.28 -45.64
N ILE A 47 5.40 10.45 -45.41
CA ILE A 47 6.79 10.89 -45.26
C ILE A 47 7.64 10.24 -46.33
N GLN A 48 8.44 11.05 -47.01
CA GLN A 48 9.38 10.57 -48.01
C GLN A 48 10.55 9.87 -47.32
N ALA A 49 10.74 8.59 -47.61
CA ALA A 49 11.90 7.80 -47.19
C ALA A 49 13.12 8.09 -48.08
N ALA A 50 14.30 7.64 -47.66
CA ALA A 50 15.56 7.87 -48.38
C ALA A 50 15.60 7.24 -49.79
N ASP A 51 14.79 6.21 -50.04
CA ASP A 51 14.65 5.57 -51.35
C ASP A 51 13.64 6.30 -52.27
N GLY A 52 13.08 7.42 -51.81
CA GLY A 52 12.06 8.20 -52.51
C GLY A 52 10.63 7.65 -52.37
N SER A 53 10.43 6.50 -51.71
CA SER A 53 9.10 5.96 -51.42
C SER A 53 8.41 6.76 -50.31
N TYR A 54 7.08 6.67 -50.23
CA TYR A 54 6.30 7.32 -49.19
C TYR A 54 5.82 6.29 -48.15
N LYS A 55 5.96 6.63 -46.87
CA LYS A 55 5.43 5.86 -45.75
C LYS A 55 4.35 6.66 -45.05
N ASN A 56 3.18 6.05 -44.83
CA ASN A 56 2.16 6.63 -43.97
C ASN A 56 2.58 6.42 -42.52
N MET A 57 2.60 7.49 -41.75
CA MET A 57 2.93 7.49 -40.34
C MET A 57 1.87 8.25 -39.57
N ARG A 58 1.56 7.78 -38.36
CA ARG A 58 0.58 8.45 -37.51
C ARG A 58 1.29 9.39 -36.56
N ALA A 59 0.88 10.66 -36.58
CA ALA A 59 1.47 11.70 -35.77
C ALA A 59 0.48 12.29 -34.77
N LEU A 60 0.99 12.66 -33.60
CA LEU A 60 0.29 13.47 -32.60
C LEU A 60 0.70 14.94 -32.77
N LEU A 61 -0.27 15.84 -32.81
CA LEU A 61 -0.04 17.27 -32.76
C LEU A 61 -0.05 17.74 -31.31
N ASP A 62 1.10 18.18 -30.80
CA ASP A 62 1.29 18.55 -29.40
C ASP A 62 1.81 19.99 -29.26
N GLN A 63 0.88 20.91 -28.98
CA GLN A 63 1.20 22.31 -28.67
C GLN A 63 2.01 22.48 -27.38
N GLY A 64 2.06 21.47 -26.51
CA GLY A 64 2.85 21.48 -25.28
C GLY A 64 4.34 21.19 -25.52
N SER A 65 4.71 20.66 -26.69
CA SER A 65 6.09 20.36 -27.03
C SER A 65 6.73 21.50 -27.82
N GLN A 66 7.94 21.89 -27.42
CA GLN A 66 8.76 22.88 -28.14
C GLN A 66 9.48 22.30 -29.36
N ILE A 67 9.55 20.97 -29.46
CA ILE A 67 10.28 20.26 -30.53
C ILE A 67 9.44 19.14 -31.12
N SER A 68 9.73 18.79 -32.37
CA SER A 68 9.16 17.60 -33.02
C SER A 68 10.05 16.36 -32.81
N ILE A 69 9.42 15.20 -32.60
CA ILE A 69 10.10 13.96 -32.18
C ILE A 69 9.59 12.78 -33.03
N ILE A 70 10.47 11.87 -33.43
CA ILE A 70 10.14 10.64 -34.15
C ILE A 70 10.59 9.40 -33.36
N SER A 71 9.81 8.34 -33.42
CA SER A 71 10.20 7.06 -32.82
C SER A 71 11.37 6.43 -33.56
N GLU A 72 12.22 5.71 -32.84
CA GLU A 72 13.37 5.00 -33.41
C GLU A 72 12.94 4.00 -34.49
N ASN A 73 11.79 3.32 -34.29
CA ASN A 73 11.24 2.40 -35.28
C ASN A 73 10.86 3.12 -36.59
N ALA A 74 10.14 4.25 -36.48
CA ALA A 74 9.77 5.06 -37.64
C ALA A 74 11.00 5.62 -38.37
N ALA A 75 12.00 6.12 -37.63
CA ALA A 75 13.25 6.60 -38.22
C ALA A 75 14.02 5.50 -38.98
N GLN A 76 14.02 4.27 -38.46
CA GLN A 76 14.63 3.11 -39.13
C GLN A 76 13.90 2.73 -40.43
N LEU A 77 12.56 2.84 -40.45
CA LEU A 77 11.77 2.58 -41.65
C LEU A 77 12.02 3.60 -42.77
N LEU A 78 12.27 4.86 -42.42
CA LEU A 78 12.54 5.93 -43.40
C LEU A 78 13.96 5.86 -43.97
N LYS A 79 14.91 5.29 -43.22
CA LYS A 79 16.34 5.17 -43.61
C LYS A 79 17.01 6.50 -43.99
N ILE A 80 16.47 7.64 -43.53
CA ILE A 80 17.04 8.97 -43.77
C ILE A 80 18.36 9.10 -42.99
N PRO A 81 19.43 9.67 -43.59
CA PRO A 81 20.70 9.87 -42.90
C PRO A 81 20.55 10.70 -41.63
N ARG A 82 21.08 10.17 -40.52
CA ARG A 82 21.00 10.79 -39.19
C ARG A 82 22.09 11.85 -39.02
N GLN A 83 21.69 13.03 -38.55
CA GLN A 83 22.60 14.04 -38.05
C GLN A 83 22.89 13.79 -36.56
N LYS A 84 24.14 13.95 -36.14
CA LYS A 84 24.52 13.82 -34.72
C LYS A 84 23.90 14.98 -33.92
N CYS A 85 23.12 14.67 -32.89
CA CYS A 85 22.66 15.59 -31.85
C CYS A 85 23.36 15.22 -30.53
N ASN A 86 23.89 16.20 -29.80
CA ASN A 86 24.18 16.04 -28.38
C ASN A 86 23.17 16.92 -27.63
N GLY A 87 22.11 16.31 -27.12
CA GLY A 87 21.05 17.03 -26.41
C GLY A 87 20.16 16.08 -25.61
N TYR A 88 19.61 16.60 -24.52
CA TYR A 88 18.68 15.90 -23.65
C TYR A 88 17.28 16.45 -23.89
N ILE A 89 16.30 15.55 -24.04
CA ILE A 89 14.89 15.94 -24.10
C ILE A 89 14.33 15.74 -22.69
N SER A 90 13.86 16.83 -22.07
CA SER A 90 13.23 16.82 -20.76
C SER A 90 11.71 16.95 -20.89
N GLY A 91 10.99 16.15 -20.10
CA GLY A 91 9.53 16.20 -20.00
C GLY A 91 9.07 16.57 -18.60
N ILE A 92 7.75 16.57 -18.38
CA ILE A 92 7.15 16.80 -17.06
C ILE A 92 7.63 15.70 -16.10
N GLY A 93 8.38 16.08 -15.06
CA GLY A 93 9.01 15.16 -14.10
C GLY A 93 10.54 15.09 -14.16
N ASN A 94 11.21 15.91 -14.97
CA ASN A 94 12.69 15.99 -15.10
C ASN A 94 13.37 14.66 -15.46
N THR A 95 12.67 13.73 -16.12
CA THR A 95 13.30 12.55 -16.71
C THR A 95 14.04 12.94 -17.98
N GLU A 96 15.37 12.83 -17.97
CA GLU A 96 16.21 13.09 -19.13
C GLU A 96 16.25 11.86 -20.06
N ASN A 97 15.79 12.02 -21.30
CA ASN A 97 15.94 10.99 -22.32
C ASN A 97 17.05 11.39 -23.31
N ASN A 98 17.98 10.45 -23.57
CA ASN A 98 19.07 10.66 -24.53
C ASN A 98 18.52 10.72 -25.98
N CYS A 99 18.75 11.85 -26.67
CA CYS A 99 18.51 12.01 -28.11
C CYS A 99 19.42 11.07 -28.90
N LYS A 100 18.86 10.24 -29.81
CA LYS A 100 19.63 9.29 -30.63
C LYS A 100 20.10 9.83 -31.98
N GLY A 101 19.76 11.07 -32.29
CA GLY A 101 20.03 11.72 -33.56
C GLY A 101 18.90 12.66 -33.94
N LYS A 102 19.13 13.41 -35.01
CA LYS A 102 18.14 14.27 -35.65
C LYS A 102 18.06 13.92 -37.14
N ILE A 103 16.86 13.97 -37.72
CA ILE A 103 16.65 13.84 -39.17
C ILE A 103 15.71 14.94 -39.65
N SER A 104 15.90 15.37 -40.90
CA SER A 104 14.97 16.28 -41.58
C SER A 104 14.01 15.45 -42.42
N ILE A 105 12.71 15.60 -42.20
CA ILE A 105 11.66 14.84 -42.87
C ILE A 105 10.84 15.73 -43.80
N LYS A 106 10.51 15.23 -44.99
CA LYS A 106 9.55 15.85 -45.91
C LYS A 106 8.19 15.19 -45.73
N CYS A 107 7.23 16.00 -45.30
CA CYS A 107 5.89 15.60 -44.89
C CYS A 107 4.86 16.05 -45.94
N LEU A 108 3.93 15.15 -46.28
CA LEU A 108 2.88 15.39 -47.26
C LEU A 108 1.52 14.98 -46.69
N SER A 109 0.53 15.84 -46.87
CA SER A 109 -0.86 15.54 -46.54
C SER A 109 -1.36 14.30 -47.29
N ILE A 110 -2.24 13.53 -46.65
CA ILE A 110 -2.97 12.45 -47.33
C ILE A 110 -4.26 12.94 -47.97
N VAL A 111 -4.65 14.18 -47.68
CA VAL A 111 -5.96 14.76 -48.00
C VAL A 111 -5.90 15.73 -49.18
N ASN A 112 -4.77 16.39 -49.37
CA ASN A 112 -4.52 17.43 -50.37
C ASN A 112 -3.02 17.48 -50.72
N ASP A 113 -2.60 18.46 -51.52
CA ASP A 113 -1.22 18.61 -51.99
C ASP A 113 -0.33 19.42 -51.05
N TYR A 114 -0.77 19.69 -49.82
CA TYR A 114 0.04 20.43 -48.85
C TYR A 114 1.28 19.63 -48.44
N THR A 115 2.44 20.28 -48.43
CA THR A 115 3.71 19.68 -48.04
C THR A 115 4.51 20.64 -47.17
N PHE A 116 5.29 20.09 -46.25
CA PHE A 116 6.21 20.87 -45.41
C PHE A 116 7.43 20.02 -45.03
N ASN A 117 8.49 20.68 -44.60
CA ASN A 117 9.68 20.03 -44.08
C ASN A 117 9.83 20.40 -42.61
N THR A 118 10.26 19.45 -41.78
CA THR A 118 10.60 19.73 -40.38
C THR A 118 11.71 18.83 -39.89
N ASP A 119 12.38 19.28 -38.84
CA ASP A 119 13.43 18.55 -38.16
C ASP A 119 12.85 17.80 -36.96
N VAL A 120 13.11 16.49 -36.90
CA VAL A 120 12.63 15.63 -35.83
C VAL A 120 13.78 14.97 -35.08
N PHE A 121 13.66 14.94 -33.75
CA PHE A 121 14.62 14.26 -32.87
C PHE A 121 14.22 12.81 -32.64
N ILE A 122 15.19 11.89 -32.64
CA ILE A 122 14.92 10.45 -32.55
C ILE A 122 14.89 10.00 -31.08
N MET A 123 13.78 9.36 -30.68
CA MET A 123 13.59 8.78 -29.35
C MET A 123 13.14 7.31 -29.43
N LYS A 124 13.47 6.50 -28.41
CA LYS A 124 13.11 5.06 -28.40
C LYS A 124 11.59 4.83 -28.31
N LYS A 125 10.89 5.67 -27.55
CA LYS A 125 9.44 5.59 -27.32
C LYS A 125 8.89 7.00 -27.15
N LEU A 126 7.77 7.32 -27.82
CA LEU A 126 7.13 8.63 -27.76
C LEU A 126 6.03 8.67 -26.70
N VAL A 127 4.87 8.12 -27.05
CA VAL A 127 3.68 8.04 -26.19
C VAL A 127 3.12 6.62 -26.20
N ARG A 128 2.17 6.33 -25.31
CA ARG A 128 1.35 5.12 -25.41
C ARG A 128 0.45 5.21 -26.64
N ASN A 129 -0.20 4.11 -27.01
CA ASN A 129 -1.19 4.12 -28.08
C ASN A 129 -2.27 5.16 -27.80
N LEU A 130 -2.74 5.84 -28.84
CA LEU A 130 -3.81 6.83 -28.75
C LEU A 130 -4.98 6.42 -29.65
N PRO A 131 -6.24 6.53 -29.21
CA PRO A 131 -6.67 6.50 -27.81
C PRO A 131 -6.08 5.30 -27.04
N SER A 132 -6.20 5.31 -25.71
CA SER A 132 -5.58 4.26 -24.88
C SER A 132 -6.22 2.90 -25.11
N TYR A 133 -7.47 2.88 -25.60
CA TYR A 133 -8.20 1.71 -26.09
C TYR A 133 -9.04 2.12 -27.31
N THR A 134 -9.41 1.15 -28.15
CA THR A 134 -10.22 1.45 -29.35
C THR A 134 -11.64 1.81 -28.95
N LEU A 135 -12.07 3.01 -29.34
CA LEU A 135 -13.41 3.54 -29.13
C LEU A 135 -14.39 2.99 -30.18
N PRO A 136 -15.70 2.92 -29.86
CA PRO A 136 -16.72 2.69 -30.88
C PRO A 136 -16.60 3.73 -32.00
N LYS A 137 -16.69 3.29 -33.26
CA LYS A 137 -16.62 4.21 -34.39
C LYS A 137 -17.77 5.22 -34.28
N PRO A 138 -17.51 6.53 -34.17
CA PRO A 138 -18.58 7.51 -34.08
C PRO A 138 -19.40 7.55 -35.37
N ASN A 139 -20.71 7.56 -35.21
CA ASN A 139 -21.66 7.80 -36.31
C ASN A 139 -22.17 9.23 -36.22
N TRP A 140 -21.30 10.19 -36.58
CA TRP A 140 -21.64 11.61 -36.62
C TRP A 140 -21.90 12.01 -38.07
N PRO A 141 -23.16 12.27 -38.48
CA PRO A 141 -23.50 12.62 -39.85
C PRO A 141 -22.68 13.80 -40.40
N GLU A 142 -22.28 14.72 -39.52
CA GLU A 142 -21.50 15.91 -39.84
C GLU A 142 -20.07 15.59 -40.28
N LEU A 143 -19.51 14.45 -39.88
CA LEU A 143 -18.20 14.00 -40.35
C LEU A 143 -18.22 13.49 -41.80
N ASN A 144 -19.39 13.15 -42.34
CA ASN A 144 -19.49 12.61 -43.71
C ASN A 144 -19.08 13.62 -44.79
N HIS A 145 -19.10 14.91 -44.47
CA HIS A 145 -18.76 15.99 -45.40
C HIS A 145 -17.38 16.59 -45.14
N ILE A 146 -16.63 16.04 -44.18
CA ILE A 146 -15.34 16.57 -43.74
C ILE A 146 -14.22 15.61 -44.13
N LYS A 147 -13.16 16.13 -44.74
CA LYS A 147 -11.94 15.36 -44.98
C LYS A 147 -11.08 15.34 -43.71
N LEU A 148 -11.07 14.19 -43.03
CA LEU A 148 -10.30 13.98 -41.80
C LEU A 148 -8.81 13.77 -42.08
N ALA A 149 -7.97 14.36 -41.23
CA ALA A 149 -6.52 14.14 -41.25
C ALA A 149 -6.12 12.76 -40.68
N ASP A 150 -6.95 12.19 -39.80
CA ASP A 150 -6.85 10.81 -39.33
C ASP A 150 -8.25 10.18 -39.36
N SER A 151 -8.51 9.27 -40.30
CA SER A 151 -9.79 8.57 -40.42
C SER A 151 -9.95 7.43 -39.40
N GLU A 152 -8.88 7.10 -38.68
CA GLU A 152 -8.81 6.05 -37.67
C GLU A 152 -8.58 6.63 -36.26
N PHE A 153 -8.91 7.90 -36.03
CA PHE A 153 -8.71 8.61 -34.75
C PHE A 153 -9.31 7.89 -33.53
N TYR A 154 -10.32 7.06 -33.72
CA TYR A 154 -10.99 6.26 -32.68
C TYR A 154 -10.30 4.93 -32.38
N LYS A 155 -9.36 4.46 -33.22
CA LYS A 155 -8.65 3.19 -33.04
C LYS A 155 -7.38 3.39 -32.24
N SER A 156 -7.20 2.59 -31.19
CA SER A 156 -5.95 2.59 -30.43
C SER A 156 -4.81 2.07 -31.30
N SER A 157 -3.87 2.94 -31.62
CA SER A 157 -2.69 2.59 -32.41
C SER A 157 -1.47 3.41 -31.98
N PRO A 158 -0.25 2.91 -32.22
CA PRO A 158 0.97 3.62 -31.86
C PRO A 158 1.11 4.94 -32.63
N ILE A 159 1.81 5.90 -32.02
CA ILE A 159 2.19 7.17 -32.64
C ILE A 159 3.65 7.09 -33.05
N ASP A 160 3.90 7.35 -34.33
CA ASP A 160 5.24 7.32 -34.92
C ASP A 160 5.98 8.64 -34.70
N ILE A 161 5.25 9.76 -34.68
CA ILE A 161 5.79 11.13 -34.65
C ILE A 161 4.97 12.02 -33.70
N LEU A 162 5.64 12.90 -32.98
CA LEU A 162 5.04 14.00 -32.24
C LEU A 162 5.49 15.31 -32.89
N PHE A 163 4.54 16.10 -33.38
CA PHE A 163 4.81 17.42 -33.93
C PHE A 163 4.62 18.48 -32.86
N GLY A 164 5.63 19.32 -32.67
CA GLY A 164 5.62 20.38 -31.67
C GLY A 164 4.77 21.59 -32.07
N ALA A 165 4.77 22.59 -31.20
CA ALA A 165 4.07 23.85 -31.41
C ALA A 165 4.52 24.61 -32.67
N ASP A 166 5.78 24.42 -33.09
CA ASP A 166 6.36 24.99 -34.31
C ASP A 166 5.61 24.53 -35.57
N VAL A 167 5.45 23.22 -35.74
CA VAL A 167 4.70 22.65 -36.86
C VAL A 167 3.21 22.93 -36.71
N TYR A 168 2.68 22.89 -35.47
CA TYR A 168 1.26 23.14 -35.24
C TYR A 168 0.83 24.54 -35.68
N SER A 169 1.63 25.57 -35.38
CA SER A 169 1.31 26.95 -35.75
C SER A 169 1.27 27.19 -37.26
N ASP A 170 2.02 26.40 -38.04
CA ASP A 170 2.08 26.54 -39.50
C ASP A 170 0.90 25.86 -40.22
N ILE A 171 0.34 24.81 -39.61
CA ILE A 171 -0.70 24.00 -40.25
C ILE A 171 -2.12 24.37 -39.82
N ILE A 172 -2.30 25.05 -38.67
CA ILE A 172 -3.64 25.43 -38.20
C ILE A 172 -4.29 26.43 -39.17
N LEU A 173 -5.58 26.25 -39.44
CA LEU A 173 -6.37 27.14 -40.28
C LEU A 173 -7.56 27.70 -39.49
N ASP A 174 -8.16 28.76 -40.03
CA ASP A 174 -9.44 29.26 -39.53
C ASP A 174 -10.54 28.20 -39.73
N GLY A 175 -11.37 27.96 -38.71
CA GLY A 175 -12.53 27.08 -38.79
C GLY A 175 -12.57 25.99 -37.72
N ILE A 176 -13.59 26.06 -36.86
CA ILE A 176 -13.93 25.04 -35.86
C ILE A 176 -15.37 24.61 -36.09
N CYS A 177 -15.58 23.31 -36.34
CA CYS A 177 -16.91 22.71 -36.35
C CYS A 177 -17.21 22.12 -34.95
N ARG A 178 -18.29 22.59 -34.33
CA ARG A 178 -18.80 22.07 -33.06
C ARG A 178 -20.07 21.28 -33.34
N PHE A 179 -20.06 19.98 -33.06
CA PHE A 179 -21.18 19.10 -33.41
C PHE A 179 -22.35 19.24 -32.42
N GLN A 180 -22.09 19.36 -31.10
CA GLN A 180 -23.06 19.62 -30.02
C GLN A 180 -22.32 19.90 -28.69
N GLU A 181 -23.01 20.38 -27.64
CA GLU A 181 -22.41 20.53 -26.31
C GLU A 181 -21.86 19.19 -25.80
N ARG A 182 -20.59 19.19 -25.37
CA ARG A 182 -19.84 18.02 -24.83
C ARG A 182 -19.35 16.96 -25.84
N PHE A 183 -19.48 17.18 -27.14
CA PHE A 183 -18.79 16.37 -28.17
C PHE A 183 -17.40 16.92 -28.50
N PRO A 184 -16.51 16.11 -29.11
CA PRO A 184 -15.25 16.58 -29.68
C PRO A 184 -15.51 17.65 -30.75
N ILE A 185 -14.55 18.54 -30.96
CA ILE A 185 -14.57 19.51 -32.05
C ILE A 185 -13.77 18.97 -33.23
N ALA A 186 -14.12 19.43 -34.44
CA ALA A 186 -13.25 19.30 -35.60
C ALA A 186 -12.59 20.65 -35.89
N GLN A 187 -11.26 20.68 -35.92
CA GLN A 187 -10.45 21.86 -36.24
C GLN A 187 -9.86 21.70 -37.63
N GLN A 188 -10.04 22.72 -38.49
CA GLN A 188 -9.42 22.72 -39.82
C GLN A 188 -7.90 22.92 -39.73
N THR A 189 -7.16 22.14 -40.51
CA THR A 189 -5.73 22.31 -40.71
C THR A 189 -5.38 22.09 -42.18
N GLN A 190 -4.18 22.48 -42.57
CA GLN A 190 -3.61 22.20 -43.90
C GLN A 190 -3.53 20.69 -44.20
N LEU A 191 -3.56 19.81 -43.18
CA LEU A 191 -3.51 18.35 -43.32
C LEU A 191 -4.89 17.66 -43.38
N GLY A 192 -5.97 18.45 -43.30
CA GLY A 192 -7.34 17.97 -43.10
C GLY A 192 -7.86 18.32 -41.71
N CYS A 193 -9.11 17.95 -41.42
CA CYS A 193 -9.68 18.21 -40.10
C CYS A 193 -9.17 17.23 -39.04
N ILE A 194 -8.72 17.77 -37.92
CA ILE A 194 -8.34 17.00 -36.71
C ILE A 194 -9.51 16.97 -35.74
N ILE A 195 -9.71 15.85 -35.05
CA ILE A 195 -10.74 15.70 -34.03
C ILE A 195 -10.09 15.81 -32.65
N THR A 196 -10.61 16.70 -31.80
CA THR A 196 -10.09 16.88 -30.44
C THR A 196 -11.20 17.09 -29.42
N GLY A 197 -11.00 16.61 -28.19
CA GLY A 197 -11.91 16.89 -27.08
C GLY A 197 -12.66 15.67 -26.57
N ASN A 198 -13.66 15.94 -25.73
CA ASN A 198 -14.28 14.96 -24.84
C ASN A 198 -15.12 13.93 -25.62
N TYR A 199 -14.75 12.65 -25.53
CA TYR A 199 -15.53 11.52 -26.04
C TYR A 199 -16.12 10.76 -24.84
N LYS A 200 -17.42 10.95 -24.56
CA LYS A 200 -18.12 10.21 -23.49
C LYS A 200 -18.57 8.84 -23.98
N THR A 201 -18.01 7.78 -23.41
CA THR A 201 -18.62 6.44 -23.41
C THR A 201 -19.44 6.27 -22.13
N TYR A 202 -20.67 5.75 -22.21
CA TYR A 202 -21.46 5.34 -21.04
C TYR A 202 -20.93 4.04 -20.41
N GLN A 203 -19.60 3.91 -20.28
CA GLN A 203 -18.96 2.83 -19.57
C GLN A 203 -18.58 3.33 -18.19
N CYS A 204 -19.28 2.82 -17.19
CA CYS A 204 -19.01 3.08 -15.78
C CYS A 204 -17.70 2.38 -15.40
N ASN A 205 -16.57 3.02 -15.69
CA ASN A 205 -15.29 2.59 -15.16
C ASN A 205 -15.25 3.00 -13.68
N ILE A 206 -15.41 2.01 -12.80
CA ILE A 206 -15.31 2.16 -11.36
C ILE A 206 -13.86 2.56 -11.04
N ILE A 207 -13.64 3.83 -10.67
CA ILE A 207 -12.32 4.29 -10.26
C ILE A 207 -12.20 4.14 -8.74
N LEU A 208 -11.39 3.15 -8.37
CA LEU A 208 -11.08 2.72 -7.02
C LEU A 208 -10.14 3.76 -6.37
N ASN A 209 -10.55 4.33 -5.23
CA ASN A 209 -9.70 5.23 -4.42
C ASN A 209 -8.43 4.48 -3.94
N ASN A 210 -7.38 5.20 -3.50
CA ASN A 210 -6.21 4.60 -2.83
C ASN A 210 -6.58 3.68 -1.64
N ASP A 211 -7.74 3.90 -1.02
CA ASP A 211 -8.29 3.03 0.02
C ASP A 211 -8.69 1.64 -0.51
N ILE A 212 -9.10 1.58 -1.77
CA ILE A 212 -9.39 0.34 -2.46
C ILE A 212 -8.11 -0.25 -3.08
N GLN A 213 -7.13 0.54 -3.54
CA GLN A 213 -5.82 -0.04 -3.88
C GLN A 213 -5.23 -0.83 -2.70
N ARG A 214 -5.35 -0.30 -1.47
CA ARG A 214 -5.01 -1.06 -0.25
C ARG A 214 -5.91 -2.26 -0.01
N PHE A 215 -7.20 -2.16 -0.33
CA PHE A 215 -8.13 -3.29 -0.25
C PHE A 215 -7.73 -4.43 -1.22
N TRP A 216 -7.35 -4.10 -2.46
CA TRP A 216 -6.92 -5.07 -3.48
C TRP A 216 -5.48 -5.56 -3.26
N GLU A 217 -4.60 -4.72 -2.72
CA GLU A 217 -3.28 -5.13 -2.21
C GLU A 217 -3.41 -6.14 -1.04
N VAL A 218 -4.54 -6.18 -0.34
CA VAL A 218 -4.81 -7.22 0.67
C VAL A 218 -5.43 -8.49 0.05
N GLU A 219 -6.04 -8.41 -1.14
CA GLU A 219 -6.57 -9.56 -1.89
C GLU A 219 -5.52 -10.25 -2.77
N ASP A 220 -4.40 -9.58 -3.09
CA ASP A 220 -3.31 -10.16 -3.86
C ASP A 220 -2.43 -11.10 -3.01
N ILE A 221 -2.29 -12.35 -3.46
CA ILE A 221 -1.37 -13.34 -2.88
C ILE A 221 0.07 -12.87 -3.14
N HIS A 222 0.72 -12.33 -2.12
CA HIS A 222 2.12 -11.92 -2.21
C HIS A 222 3.03 -13.14 -2.25
N GLU A 223 3.88 -13.26 -3.27
CA GLU A 223 5.07 -14.11 -3.17
C GLU A 223 5.96 -13.59 -2.04
N PRO A 224 6.60 -14.44 -1.23
CA PRO A 224 7.52 -13.99 -0.20
C PRO A 224 8.66 -13.22 -0.87
N LEU A 225 8.64 -11.90 -0.72
CA LEU A 225 9.73 -11.03 -1.15
C LEU A 225 11.02 -11.54 -0.53
N ASN A 226 12.06 -11.72 -1.36
CA ASN A 226 13.39 -12.05 -0.87
C ASN A 226 13.79 -11.05 0.22
N MET A 227 14.18 -11.57 1.39
CA MET A 227 14.63 -10.81 2.55
C MET A 227 15.65 -9.75 2.12
N SER A 228 15.35 -8.48 2.34
CA SER A 228 16.28 -7.39 2.01
C SER A 228 17.48 -7.39 2.95
N GLN A 229 18.56 -6.70 2.57
CA GLN A 229 19.71 -6.51 3.47
C GLN A 229 19.31 -5.75 4.74
N GLU A 230 18.40 -4.77 4.64
CA GLU A 230 17.87 -4.04 5.81
C GLU A 230 17.12 -4.99 6.76
N ASP A 231 16.37 -5.95 6.21
CA ASP A 231 15.65 -6.95 7.00
C ASP A 231 16.60 -7.92 7.72
N GLN A 232 17.65 -8.37 7.03
CA GLN A 232 18.68 -9.22 7.63
C GLN A 232 19.40 -8.50 8.78
N ASN A 233 19.79 -7.24 8.55
CA ASN A 233 20.41 -6.41 9.58
C ASN A 233 19.47 -6.21 10.79
N CYS A 234 18.16 -6.08 10.58
CA CYS A 234 17.18 -5.99 11.66
C CYS A 234 17.09 -7.29 12.48
N ILE A 235 17.14 -8.46 11.83
CA ILE A 235 17.14 -9.76 12.52
C ILE A 235 18.42 -9.91 13.35
N GLU A 236 19.58 -9.64 12.76
CA GLU A 236 20.87 -9.74 13.45
C GLU A 236 20.93 -8.77 14.63
N PHE A 237 20.51 -7.51 14.42
CA PHE A 237 20.41 -6.52 15.50
C PHE A 237 19.50 -7.01 16.62
N PHE A 238 18.33 -7.57 16.30
CA PHE A 238 17.43 -8.13 17.29
C PHE A 238 18.08 -9.28 18.07
N GLN A 239 18.73 -10.22 17.39
CA GLN A 239 19.38 -11.37 18.02
C GLN A 239 20.51 -10.94 18.97
N ASN A 240 21.28 -9.92 18.59
CA ASN A 240 22.42 -9.43 19.37
C ASN A 240 22.02 -8.52 20.54
N THR A 241 20.84 -7.89 20.50
CA THR A 241 20.44 -6.87 21.49
C THR A 241 19.26 -7.29 22.37
N THR A 242 18.60 -8.40 22.07
CA THR A 242 17.48 -8.92 22.85
C THR A 242 17.99 -9.78 24.01
N SER A 243 17.40 -9.58 25.19
CA SER A 243 17.70 -10.37 26.39
C SER A 243 16.42 -10.79 27.10
N ARG A 244 16.50 -11.86 27.89
CA ARG A 244 15.42 -12.36 28.74
C ARG A 244 15.74 -12.03 30.20
N ARG A 245 14.76 -11.50 30.93
CA ARG A 245 14.85 -11.16 32.36
C ARG A 245 14.55 -12.39 33.21
N ASP A 246 14.88 -12.30 34.50
CA ASP A 246 14.65 -13.37 35.47
C ASP A 246 13.16 -13.70 35.68
N ASP A 247 12.28 -12.73 35.45
CA ASP A 247 10.82 -12.93 35.47
C ASP A 247 10.27 -13.58 34.19
N GLY A 248 11.15 -13.90 33.24
CA GLY A 248 10.83 -14.53 31.96
C GLY A 248 10.49 -13.54 30.84
N SER A 249 10.25 -12.26 31.14
CA SER A 249 9.93 -11.25 30.14
C SER A 249 11.15 -10.84 29.31
N TYR A 250 10.90 -10.32 28.11
CA TYR A 250 11.98 -9.95 27.19
C TYR A 250 12.21 -8.45 27.12
N VAL A 251 13.48 -8.06 26.97
CA VAL A 251 13.94 -6.69 26.75
C VAL A 251 14.55 -6.58 25.37
N VAL A 252 14.07 -5.64 24.56
CA VAL A 252 14.52 -5.42 23.18
C VAL A 252 15.06 -4.00 22.97
N LYS A 253 15.91 -3.84 21.96
CA LYS A 253 16.23 -2.53 21.38
C LYS A 253 15.42 -2.33 20.10
N ILE A 254 15.09 -1.07 19.82
CA ILE A 254 14.37 -0.69 18.59
C ILE A 254 15.39 -0.57 17.45
N PRO A 255 15.16 -1.20 16.29
CA PRO A 255 16.04 -1.05 15.12
C PRO A 255 15.81 0.32 14.49
N PHE A 256 16.73 1.26 14.79
CA PHE A 256 16.71 2.59 14.21
C PHE A 256 17.61 2.68 12.98
N LYS A 257 17.28 3.60 12.07
CA LYS A 257 18.14 3.97 10.96
C LYS A 257 19.35 4.76 11.46
N GLU A 258 20.41 4.75 10.66
CA GLU A 258 21.63 5.50 10.93
C GLU A 258 21.37 7.00 11.16
N ASN A 259 22.14 7.57 12.10
CA ASN A 259 22.12 8.97 12.50
C ASN A 259 20.75 9.45 13.00
N LEU A 260 20.02 8.58 13.73
CA LEU A 260 18.74 8.91 14.36
C LEU A 260 18.79 10.23 15.14
N GLU A 261 19.75 10.38 16.06
CA GLU A 261 19.79 11.54 16.96
C GLU A 261 20.04 12.85 16.21
N GLU A 262 20.82 12.81 15.13
CA GLU A 262 21.09 13.97 14.26
C GLU A 262 19.86 14.35 13.42
N LYS A 263 19.09 13.36 12.95
CA LYS A 263 17.95 13.56 12.04
C LYS A 263 16.63 13.82 12.73
N LEU A 264 16.44 13.37 13.97
CA LEU A 264 15.13 13.36 14.62
C LEU A 264 14.63 14.75 15.00
N GLY A 265 15.50 15.72 15.30
CA GLY A 265 15.10 17.07 15.70
C GLY A 265 14.25 17.12 16.98
N GLU A 266 13.56 18.24 17.19
CA GLU A 266 12.78 18.52 18.40
C GLU A 266 11.29 18.19 18.24
N SER A 267 10.67 17.63 19.27
CA SER A 267 9.25 17.22 19.28
C SER A 267 8.46 17.74 20.48
N LYS A 268 9.14 18.25 21.51
CA LYS A 268 8.55 18.57 22.82
C LYS A 268 7.47 19.64 22.74
N SER A 269 7.77 20.79 22.14
CA SER A 269 6.83 21.93 22.06
C SER A 269 5.52 21.55 21.38
N LYS A 270 5.61 20.73 20.32
CA LYS A 270 4.43 20.22 19.59
C LYS A 270 3.63 19.22 20.43
N SER A 271 4.30 18.31 21.14
CA SER A 271 3.63 17.36 22.03
C SER A 271 2.92 18.06 23.18
N ILE A 272 3.54 19.07 23.80
CA ILE A 272 2.90 19.91 24.84
C ILE A 272 1.64 20.60 24.29
N ALA A 273 1.74 21.24 23.12
CA ALA A 273 0.58 21.92 22.52
C ALA A 273 -0.58 20.94 22.26
N GLN A 274 -0.29 19.73 21.80
CA GLN A 274 -1.30 18.69 21.57
C GLN A 274 -1.86 18.12 22.88
N PHE A 275 -1.03 17.97 23.90
CA PHE A 275 -1.49 17.56 25.24
C PHE A 275 -2.45 18.61 25.84
N ILE A 276 -2.15 19.90 25.75
CA ILE A 276 -3.06 20.96 26.24
C ILE A 276 -4.42 20.90 25.53
N GLN A 277 -4.44 20.61 24.22
CA GLN A 277 -5.69 20.41 23.48
C GLN A 277 -6.46 19.18 23.97
N LEU A 278 -5.76 18.07 24.22
CA LEU A 278 -6.34 16.87 24.80
C LEU A 278 -6.92 17.16 26.20
N GLU A 279 -6.18 17.84 27.06
CA GLU A 279 -6.60 18.19 28.42
C GLU A 279 -7.88 19.02 28.39
N ASN A 280 -7.93 20.07 27.57
CA ASN A 280 -9.14 20.88 27.38
C ASN A 280 -10.34 20.05 26.88
N LYS A 281 -10.10 19.02 26.06
CA LYS A 281 -11.15 18.09 25.61
C LYS A 281 -11.61 17.17 26.74
N LEU A 282 -10.70 16.68 27.59
CA LEU A 282 -11.03 15.83 28.73
C LEU A 282 -11.86 16.60 29.77
N ILE A 283 -11.52 17.87 30.04
CA ILE A 283 -12.30 18.73 30.95
C ILE A 283 -13.76 18.86 30.48
N LYS A 284 -13.98 19.03 29.18
CA LYS A 284 -15.33 19.12 28.59
C LYS A 284 -16.08 17.79 28.58
N LYS A 285 -15.41 16.65 28.81
CA LYS A 285 -15.98 15.30 28.71
C LYS A 285 -15.58 14.43 29.91
N PRO A 286 -16.27 14.55 31.06
CA PRO A 286 -15.89 13.86 32.30
C PRO A 286 -15.78 12.34 32.18
N TYR A 287 -16.69 11.70 31.44
CA TYR A 287 -16.65 10.25 31.21
C TYR A 287 -15.36 9.82 30.46
N LEU A 288 -15.00 10.58 29.43
CA LEU A 288 -13.78 10.35 28.65
C LEU A 288 -12.54 10.59 29.52
N ALA A 289 -12.55 11.64 30.35
CA ALA A 289 -11.47 11.95 31.29
C ALA A 289 -11.22 10.83 32.28
N ARG A 290 -12.28 10.24 32.85
CA ARG A 290 -12.18 9.10 33.77
C ARG A 290 -11.48 7.92 33.11
N ASP A 291 -11.98 7.48 31.95
CA ASP A 291 -11.42 6.32 31.24
C ASP A 291 -9.97 6.56 30.78
N TYR A 292 -9.65 7.79 30.38
CA TYR A 292 -8.29 8.17 29.98
C TYR A 292 -7.33 8.15 31.19
N LYS A 293 -7.75 8.71 32.32
CA LYS A 293 -6.98 8.69 33.57
C LYS A 293 -6.73 7.27 34.04
N LEU A 294 -7.77 6.42 34.04
CA LEU A 294 -7.63 5.00 34.38
C LEU A 294 -6.61 4.29 33.48
N PHE A 295 -6.62 4.55 32.16
CA PHE A 295 -5.61 4.00 31.25
C PHE A 295 -4.18 4.44 31.63
N ILE A 296 -3.97 5.74 31.86
CA ILE A 296 -2.63 6.26 32.21
C ILE A 296 -2.17 5.75 33.58
N SER A 297 -3.07 5.68 34.57
CA SER A 297 -2.81 5.09 35.88
C SER A 297 -2.41 3.62 35.77
N GLU A 298 -3.17 2.80 35.03
CA GLU A 298 -2.82 1.38 34.80
C GLU A 298 -1.44 1.25 34.13
N TYR A 299 -1.12 2.12 33.17
CA TYR A 299 0.18 2.13 32.49
C TYR A 299 1.33 2.44 33.46
N ARG A 300 1.11 3.36 34.41
CA ARG A 300 2.09 3.72 35.45
C ARG A 300 2.22 2.62 36.51
N GLU A 301 1.11 2.07 36.99
CA GLU A 301 1.07 1.03 38.03
C GLU A 301 1.77 -0.25 37.58
N LEU A 302 1.65 -0.61 36.29
CA LEU A 302 2.36 -1.74 35.70
C LEU A 302 3.84 -1.45 35.40
N GLY A 303 4.34 -0.25 35.72
CA GLY A 303 5.73 0.16 35.44
C GLY A 303 6.02 0.41 33.96
N HIS A 304 5.01 0.42 33.09
CA HIS A 304 5.18 0.67 31.65
C HIS A 304 5.42 2.15 31.33
N MET A 305 5.17 3.06 32.28
CA MET A 305 5.41 4.50 32.15
C MET A 305 6.15 4.99 33.40
N ILE A 306 7.34 5.57 33.19
CA ILE A 306 8.26 5.97 34.25
C ILE A 306 8.53 7.48 34.13
N PRO A 307 8.55 8.24 35.23
CA PRO A 307 8.90 9.66 35.18
C PRO A 307 10.35 9.87 34.69
N VAL A 308 10.56 10.92 33.90
CA VAL A 308 11.91 11.30 33.44
C VAL A 308 12.62 12.06 34.58
N VAL A 309 13.68 11.48 35.14
CA VAL A 309 14.37 12.01 36.33
C VAL A 309 15.62 12.83 35.98
N SER A 310 16.25 12.60 34.82
CA SER A 310 17.53 13.23 34.43
C SER A 310 17.34 14.36 33.42
N ARG A 311 17.99 15.51 33.66
CA ARG A 311 17.98 16.67 32.76
C ARG A 311 18.60 16.39 31.39
N ALA A 312 19.65 15.56 31.33
CA ALA A 312 20.24 15.09 30.06
C ALA A 312 19.27 14.19 29.28
N ALA A 313 18.47 13.39 30.00
CA ALA A 313 17.40 12.61 29.40
C ALA A 313 16.21 13.49 28.97
N VAL A 314 16.05 14.73 29.45
CA VAL A 314 15.00 15.65 29.00
C VAL A 314 15.32 16.22 27.61
N GLU A 315 16.60 16.50 27.34
CA GLU A 315 17.07 17.17 26.12
C GLU A 315 17.20 16.22 24.90
N SER A 316 17.60 14.96 25.07
CA SER A 316 17.71 13.97 23.99
C SER A 316 16.48 13.06 23.89
N GLY A 317 15.93 12.81 22.69
CA GLY A 317 14.87 11.82 22.45
C GLY A 317 13.63 12.34 21.71
N CYS A 318 12.49 11.65 21.84
CA CYS A 318 11.26 11.98 21.12
C CYS A 318 10.04 12.01 22.04
N TYR A 319 9.24 13.07 21.96
CA TYR A 319 7.94 13.19 22.61
C TYR A 319 6.84 12.80 21.63
N LEU A 320 6.20 11.67 21.91
CA LEU A 320 5.02 11.19 21.24
C LEU A 320 3.82 11.96 21.76
N SER A 321 2.99 12.46 20.84
CA SER A 321 1.66 12.91 21.23
C SER A 321 0.73 11.72 21.39
N HIS A 322 -0.32 11.89 22.19
CA HIS A 322 -1.28 10.82 22.42
C HIS A 322 -2.72 11.34 22.41
N HIS A 323 -3.63 10.48 21.98
CA HIS A 323 -5.06 10.77 21.91
C HIS A 323 -5.85 9.49 22.11
N CYS A 324 -7.16 9.59 22.36
CA CYS A 324 -8.02 8.42 22.54
C CYS A 324 -8.88 8.15 21.29
N VAL A 325 -9.09 6.88 21.01
CA VAL A 325 -10.10 6.36 20.08
C VAL A 325 -11.13 5.58 20.89
N GLN A 326 -12.42 5.91 20.72
CA GLN A 326 -13.50 5.16 21.34
C GLN A 326 -13.94 4.02 20.43
N ARG A 327 -13.91 2.80 20.95
CA ARG A 327 -14.41 1.59 20.29
C ARG A 327 -15.60 1.08 21.10
N ALA A 328 -16.81 1.53 20.74
CA ALA A 328 -18.03 1.18 21.48
C ALA A 328 -18.29 -0.35 21.54
N GLU A 329 -17.78 -1.08 20.54
CA GLU A 329 -17.93 -2.54 20.37
C GLU A 329 -16.82 -3.37 21.05
N SER A 330 -15.82 -2.75 21.69
CA SER A 330 -14.73 -3.48 22.34
C SER A 330 -15.21 -4.08 23.68
N SER A 331 -15.08 -5.40 23.83
CA SER A 331 -15.47 -6.13 25.04
C SER A 331 -14.63 -5.81 26.29
N THR A 332 -13.35 -5.45 26.14
CA THR A 332 -12.44 -5.20 27.27
C THR A 332 -12.33 -3.72 27.66
N THR A 333 -11.98 -2.84 26.73
CA THR A 333 -11.88 -1.40 26.97
C THR A 333 -12.53 -0.58 25.86
N LYS A 334 -13.54 0.21 26.23
CA LYS A 334 -14.24 1.13 25.32
C LYS A 334 -13.34 2.28 24.83
N LEU A 335 -12.22 2.53 25.52
CA LEU A 335 -11.23 3.55 25.19
C LEU A 335 -9.87 2.91 24.92
N ARG A 336 -9.24 3.28 23.80
CA ARG A 336 -7.84 3.00 23.52
C ARG A 336 -7.08 4.31 23.37
N VAL A 337 -5.99 4.47 24.10
CA VAL A 337 -5.04 5.57 23.84
C VAL A 337 -4.19 5.19 22.63
N VAL A 338 -3.74 6.15 21.83
CA VAL A 338 -2.87 5.94 20.67
C VAL A 338 -1.72 6.91 20.80
N PHE A 339 -0.50 6.40 20.77
CA PHE A 339 0.72 7.19 20.77
C PHE A 339 1.19 7.40 19.33
N ASN A 340 1.36 8.65 18.92
CA ASN A 340 1.59 9.00 17.52
C ASN A 340 3.09 9.17 17.23
N ALA A 341 3.72 8.07 16.79
CA ALA A 341 5.11 8.07 16.31
C ALA A 341 5.28 8.53 14.85
N SER A 342 4.18 8.83 14.15
CA SER A 342 4.19 9.36 12.77
C SER A 342 4.12 10.89 12.72
N SER A 343 3.98 11.56 13.87
CA SER A 343 4.02 13.03 13.92
C SER A 343 5.42 13.53 13.56
N LYS A 344 5.53 14.36 12.52
CA LYS A 344 6.78 15.02 12.14
C LYS A 344 7.27 15.94 13.26
N THR A 345 8.58 15.91 13.51
CA THR A 345 9.34 16.77 14.41
C THR A 345 9.78 18.06 13.71
N SER A 346 10.61 18.89 14.35
CA SER A 346 11.16 20.12 13.76
C SER A 346 12.03 19.88 12.52
N SER A 347 12.59 18.68 12.35
CA SER A 347 13.40 18.33 11.16
C SER A 347 12.56 17.86 9.97
N GLY A 348 11.24 17.71 10.12
CA GLY A 348 10.36 17.17 9.08
C GLY A 348 10.31 15.64 8.99
N PHE A 349 11.11 14.93 9.80
CA PHE A 349 11.03 13.48 9.97
C PHE A 349 10.16 13.11 11.18
N SER A 350 9.51 11.95 11.15
CA SER A 350 8.89 11.35 12.32
C SER A 350 9.78 10.24 12.88
N LEU A 351 9.49 9.82 14.10
CA LEU A 351 10.18 8.67 14.69
C LEU A 351 9.99 7.41 13.83
N ASN A 352 8.79 7.20 13.28
CA ASN A 352 8.50 6.09 12.36
C ASN A 352 9.30 6.16 11.05
N ASP A 353 9.62 7.35 10.53
CA ASP A 353 10.44 7.47 9.30
C ASP A 353 11.89 6.99 9.53
N LEU A 354 12.37 7.18 10.77
CA LEU A 354 13.71 6.87 11.23
C LEU A 354 13.80 5.50 11.94
N MET A 355 12.71 4.75 12.01
CA MET A 355 12.70 3.35 12.42
C MET A 355 12.76 2.42 11.20
N CYS A 356 13.52 1.34 11.33
CA CYS A 356 13.47 0.24 10.39
C CYS A 356 12.19 -0.56 10.65
N ARG A 357 11.53 -1.04 9.58
CA ARG A 357 10.32 -1.87 9.74
C ARG A 357 10.67 -3.26 10.26
N GLY A 358 11.82 -3.78 9.84
CA GLY A 358 12.12 -5.20 9.87
C GLY A 358 11.29 -5.98 8.84
N PRO A 359 11.60 -7.27 8.65
CA PRO A 359 10.87 -8.13 7.74
C PRO A 359 9.41 -8.26 8.16
N ASN A 360 8.53 -8.39 7.17
CA ASN A 360 7.16 -8.78 7.45
C ASN A 360 7.12 -10.28 7.81
N LEU A 361 7.14 -10.57 9.11
CA LEU A 361 7.07 -11.92 9.65
C LEU A 361 5.64 -12.45 9.83
N GLN A 362 4.65 -11.59 9.59
CA GLN A 362 3.26 -11.97 9.74
C GLN A 362 2.84 -12.82 8.56
N GLN A 363 2.26 -13.99 8.84
CA GLN A 363 1.67 -14.79 7.78
C GLN A 363 0.47 -14.05 7.19
N ASP A 364 0.27 -14.25 5.89
CA ASP A 364 -0.96 -13.86 5.23
C ASP A 364 -2.18 -14.44 5.98
N LEU A 365 -3.15 -13.57 6.28
CA LEU A 365 -4.30 -13.93 7.10
C LEU A 365 -5.15 -15.00 6.42
N GLN A 366 -5.31 -14.92 5.10
CA GLN A 366 -6.06 -15.91 4.33
C GLN A 366 -5.41 -17.29 4.46
N THR A 367 -4.10 -17.36 4.26
CA THR A 367 -3.30 -18.59 4.43
C THR A 367 -3.43 -19.14 5.85
N LEU A 368 -3.40 -18.28 6.87
CA LEU A 368 -3.57 -18.70 8.26
C LEU A 368 -4.98 -19.25 8.53
N ILE A 369 -6.03 -18.59 8.03
CA ILE A 369 -7.43 -19.05 8.12
C ILE A 369 -7.58 -20.42 7.46
N LEU A 370 -7.03 -20.59 6.24
CA LEU A 370 -7.10 -21.85 5.49
C LEU A 370 -6.40 -22.99 6.22
N LYS A 371 -5.21 -22.76 6.79
CA LYS A 371 -4.50 -23.77 7.62
C LYS A 371 -5.31 -24.11 8.87
N TRP A 372 -5.79 -23.08 9.56
CA TRP A 372 -6.59 -23.24 10.77
C TRP A 372 -7.87 -24.04 10.51
N ARG A 373 -8.52 -23.84 9.35
CA ARG A 373 -9.76 -24.56 9.01
C ARG A 373 -9.55 -26.02 8.62
N GLN A 374 -8.32 -26.49 8.48
CA GLN A 374 -8.05 -27.94 8.30
C GLN A 374 -8.36 -28.73 9.57
N PHE A 375 -8.38 -28.10 10.74
CA PHE A 375 -8.60 -28.78 12.01
C PHE A 375 -10.08 -29.07 12.28
N LYS A 376 -10.34 -30.25 12.86
CA LYS A 376 -11.70 -30.64 13.30
C LYS A 376 -12.14 -29.81 14.51
N TYR A 377 -11.22 -29.57 15.45
CA TYR A 377 -11.44 -28.77 16.64
C TYR A 377 -10.56 -27.52 16.56
N GLY A 378 -11.15 -26.41 16.14
CA GLY A 378 -10.50 -25.11 16.05
C GLY A 378 -10.61 -24.35 17.37
N PHE A 379 -9.59 -23.57 17.70
CA PHE A 379 -9.66 -22.59 18.79
C PHE A 379 -8.90 -21.31 18.46
N THR A 380 -9.34 -20.21 19.08
CA THR A 380 -8.66 -18.91 19.03
C THR A 380 -8.48 -18.33 20.41
N ALA A 381 -7.47 -17.48 20.58
CA ALA A 381 -7.17 -16.77 21.82
C ALA A 381 -6.44 -15.45 21.53
N ASP A 382 -6.45 -14.50 22.48
CA ASP A 382 -5.79 -13.20 22.40
C ASP A 382 -4.65 -13.12 23.43
N ILE A 383 -3.48 -12.61 23.04
CA ILE A 383 -2.42 -12.24 23.98
C ILE A 383 -2.79 -10.90 24.61
N GLU A 384 -3.06 -10.92 25.91
CA GLU A 384 -3.37 -9.72 26.66
C GLU A 384 -2.22 -8.71 26.56
N LYS A 385 -2.53 -7.52 26.00
CA LYS A 385 -1.62 -6.37 25.98
C LYS A 385 -0.25 -6.73 25.38
N MET A 386 -0.20 -7.56 24.35
CA MET A 386 1.01 -8.15 23.78
C MET A 386 2.23 -7.20 23.73
N PHE A 387 2.11 -6.04 23.11
CA PHE A 387 3.21 -5.08 22.98
C PHE A 387 3.73 -4.54 24.33
N ARG A 388 2.84 -4.40 25.31
CA ARG A 388 3.18 -3.92 26.66
C ARG A 388 3.93 -4.97 27.49
N ASN A 389 3.88 -6.24 27.10
CA ASN A 389 4.66 -7.29 27.78
C ASN A 389 6.08 -7.43 27.19
N ILE A 390 6.46 -6.59 26.23
CA ILE A 390 7.80 -6.55 25.65
C ILE A 390 8.48 -5.26 26.12
N TRP A 391 9.51 -5.41 26.95
CA TRP A 391 10.23 -4.28 27.54
C TRP A 391 11.22 -3.68 26.55
N LEU A 392 11.43 -2.37 26.66
CA LEU A 392 12.47 -1.65 25.94
C LEU A 392 13.69 -1.48 26.81
N HIS A 393 14.85 -1.66 26.20
CA HIS A 393 16.12 -1.29 26.82
C HIS A 393 16.10 0.18 27.23
N SER A 394 16.65 0.50 28.41
CA SER A 394 16.60 1.84 29.04
C SER A 394 17.07 2.96 28.10
N GLU A 395 18.14 2.72 27.34
CA GLU A 395 18.70 3.64 26.35
C GLU A 395 17.71 4.06 25.25
N HIS A 396 16.75 3.20 24.90
CA HIS A 396 15.80 3.45 23.82
C HIS A 396 14.46 4.00 24.33
N GLN A 397 14.19 3.94 25.64
CA GLN A 397 12.97 4.48 26.24
C GLN A 397 12.84 6.00 26.02
N LYS A 398 13.98 6.73 25.93
CA LYS A 398 14.01 8.18 25.66
C LYS A 398 13.37 8.57 24.32
N PHE A 399 13.19 7.63 23.38
CA PHE A 399 12.52 7.88 22.10
C PHE A 399 11.00 7.69 22.19
N GLN A 400 10.45 7.36 23.36
CA GLN A 400 9.03 7.18 23.59
C GLN A 400 8.57 7.99 24.80
N LYS A 401 8.78 9.30 24.78
CA LYS A 401 8.33 10.20 25.85
C LYS A 401 6.91 10.69 25.63
N ILE A 402 6.20 11.01 26.70
CA ILE A 402 4.89 11.64 26.67
C ILE A 402 4.79 12.74 27.72
N ILE A 403 3.84 13.64 27.53
CA ILE A 403 3.51 14.70 28.48
C ILE A 403 2.19 14.34 29.16
N TRP A 404 2.17 14.32 30.48
CA TRP A 404 0.94 14.06 31.23
C TRP A 404 0.91 14.82 32.55
N ARG A 405 -0.29 15.23 32.96
CA ARG A 405 -0.59 15.64 34.33
C ARG A 405 -2.04 15.26 34.64
N ASP A 406 -2.30 14.92 35.89
CA ASP A 406 -3.63 14.51 36.33
C ASP A 406 -4.58 15.68 36.55
N ASP A 407 -4.04 16.87 36.85
CA ASP A 407 -4.78 18.09 37.12
C ASP A 407 -4.06 19.35 36.59
N GLN A 408 -4.82 20.36 36.19
CA GLN A 408 -4.28 21.61 35.64
C GLN A 408 -3.45 22.42 36.64
N SER A 409 -3.68 22.25 37.94
CA SER A 409 -2.88 22.86 39.00
C SER A 409 -1.47 22.27 39.10
N GLN A 410 -1.24 21.09 38.55
CA GLN A 410 0.04 20.41 38.58
C GLN A 410 0.95 20.87 37.44
N PRO A 411 2.28 20.89 37.66
CA PRO A 411 3.22 21.08 36.56
C PRO A 411 3.07 19.94 35.53
N LEU A 412 3.42 20.23 34.27
CA LEU A 412 3.46 19.20 33.24
C LEU A 412 4.52 18.17 33.60
N GLY A 413 4.10 16.91 33.73
CA GLY A 413 4.98 15.78 33.95
C GLY A 413 5.50 15.22 32.63
N GLU A 414 6.76 14.81 32.64
CA GLU A 414 7.43 14.16 31.52
C GLU A 414 7.69 12.70 31.88
N PHE A 415 7.25 11.80 31.00
CA PHE A 415 7.36 10.36 31.24
C PHE A 415 7.93 9.68 30.01
N GLN A 416 8.60 8.55 30.20
CA GLN A 416 9.05 7.66 29.15
C GLN A 416 8.32 6.33 29.23
N LEU A 417 7.96 5.77 28.08
CA LEU A 417 7.34 4.46 27.98
C LEU A 417 8.43 3.38 28.00
N ALA A 418 8.27 2.39 28.87
CA ALA A 418 9.24 1.34 29.13
C ALA A 418 9.05 0.08 28.28
N THR A 419 7.99 0.03 27.47
CA THR A 419 7.57 -1.15 26.70
C THR A 419 7.39 -0.79 25.23
N VAL A 420 7.38 -1.80 24.35
CA VAL A 420 7.10 -1.58 22.93
C VAL A 420 5.72 -0.92 22.78
N THR A 421 5.67 0.17 22.02
CA THR A 421 4.42 0.91 21.79
C THR A 421 3.82 0.51 20.45
N TYR A 422 2.55 0.08 20.46
CA TYR A 422 1.79 -0.21 19.25
C TYR A 422 1.65 1.03 18.36
N GLY A 423 1.61 0.83 17.04
CA GLY A 423 1.61 1.92 16.06
C GLY A 423 3.00 2.48 15.73
N THR A 424 4.06 1.99 16.39
CA THR A 424 5.43 2.22 15.93
C THR A 424 5.79 1.23 14.81
N LYS A 425 6.61 1.67 13.85
CA LYS A 425 6.90 0.95 12.61
C LYS A 425 7.53 -0.42 12.82
N ALA A 426 8.36 -0.57 13.85
CA ALA A 426 9.05 -1.81 14.20
C ALA A 426 8.24 -2.74 15.12
N ALA A 427 7.13 -2.27 15.72
CA ALA A 427 6.41 -3.03 16.75
C ALA A 427 5.92 -4.41 16.28
N PRO A 428 5.33 -4.58 15.08
CA PRO A 428 4.90 -5.90 14.61
C PRO A 428 6.08 -6.88 14.48
N PHE A 429 7.19 -6.43 13.89
CA PHE A 429 8.41 -7.22 13.75
C PHE A 429 8.94 -7.69 15.12
N LEU A 430 9.10 -6.74 16.06
CA LEU A 430 9.59 -7.04 17.41
C LEU A 430 8.68 -8.04 18.13
N ALA A 431 7.36 -7.85 18.05
CA ALA A 431 6.40 -8.74 18.70
C ALA A 431 6.44 -10.17 18.16
N MET A 432 6.51 -10.33 16.83
CA MET A 432 6.61 -11.64 16.19
C MET A 432 7.96 -12.32 16.45
N MET A 433 9.06 -11.57 16.46
CA MET A 433 10.38 -12.11 16.78
C MET A 433 10.46 -12.61 18.22
N ILE A 434 9.78 -11.96 19.17
CA ILE A 434 9.76 -12.40 20.56
C ILE A 434 9.01 -13.71 20.73
N LEU A 435 7.87 -13.91 20.04
CA LEU A 435 7.18 -15.20 20.06
C LEU A 435 8.06 -16.32 19.47
N LYS A 436 8.76 -16.06 18.37
CA LYS A 436 9.72 -17.01 17.78
C LYS A 436 10.89 -17.29 18.73
N ARG A 437 11.41 -16.25 19.40
CA ARG A 437 12.50 -16.39 20.37
C ARG A 437 12.07 -17.23 21.58
N LEU A 438 10.87 -16.98 22.11
CA LEU A 438 10.28 -17.75 23.20
C LEU A 438 10.10 -19.22 22.82
N ALA A 439 9.64 -19.50 21.59
CA ALA A 439 9.54 -20.86 21.09
C ALA A 439 10.91 -21.57 21.05
N ILE A 440 11.97 -20.87 20.64
CA ILE A 440 13.33 -21.41 20.61
C ILE A 440 13.85 -21.67 22.04
N ASP A 441 13.72 -20.68 22.93
CA ASP A 441 14.24 -20.73 24.29
C ASP A 441 13.56 -21.84 25.13
N GLU A 442 12.27 -22.11 24.87
CA GLU A 442 11.49 -23.11 25.62
C GLU A 442 11.40 -24.47 24.92
N ARG A 443 11.92 -24.62 23.69
CA ARG A 443 11.75 -25.85 22.89
C ARG A 443 12.20 -27.12 23.62
N SER A 444 13.31 -27.04 24.35
CA SER A 444 13.85 -28.16 25.13
C SER A 444 12.96 -28.57 26.31
N ASN A 445 12.17 -27.65 26.86
CA ASN A 445 11.22 -27.92 27.96
C ASN A 445 9.94 -28.60 27.46
N TYR A 446 9.69 -28.58 26.14
CA TYR A 446 8.49 -29.11 25.50
C TYR A 446 8.82 -30.08 24.33
N PRO A 447 9.59 -31.16 24.55
CA PRO A 447 10.12 -32.01 23.47
C PRO A 447 9.03 -32.80 22.72
N TYR A 448 7.89 -33.07 23.37
CA TYR A 448 6.77 -33.83 22.80
C TYR A 448 5.55 -32.97 22.46
N SER A 449 5.60 -31.67 22.78
CA SER A 449 4.49 -30.75 22.51
C SER A 449 4.75 -29.97 21.22
N ILE A 450 3.68 -29.72 20.45
CA ILE A 450 3.77 -28.87 19.26
C ILE A 450 3.66 -27.38 19.60
N ALA A 451 3.47 -27.01 20.87
CA ALA A 451 3.29 -25.62 21.29
C ALA A 451 4.38 -24.66 20.79
N PRO A 452 5.70 -24.99 20.82
CA PRO A 452 6.73 -24.13 20.22
C PRO A 452 6.52 -23.86 18.72
N ALA A 453 6.13 -24.88 17.95
CA ALA A 453 5.86 -24.72 16.52
C ALA A 453 4.60 -23.86 16.27
N VAL A 454 3.61 -23.93 17.16
CA VAL A 454 2.42 -23.06 17.12
C VAL A 454 2.80 -21.59 17.35
N LEU A 455 3.66 -21.29 18.33
CA LEU A 455 4.18 -19.92 18.56
C LEU A 455 4.89 -19.34 17.34
N GLU A 456 5.58 -20.18 16.55
CA GLU A 456 6.33 -19.75 15.37
C GLU A 456 5.45 -19.44 14.15
N SER A 457 4.24 -19.99 14.10
CA SER A 457 3.48 -20.12 12.84
C SER A 457 1.97 -19.84 12.91
N SER A 458 1.37 -19.73 14.09
CA SER A 458 -0.09 -19.70 14.24
C SER A 458 -0.65 -18.41 14.84
N PHE A 459 0.20 -17.39 15.00
CA PHE A 459 -0.21 -16.08 15.47
C PHE A 459 -0.37 -15.09 14.31
N TYR A 460 -1.47 -14.36 14.33
CA TYR A 460 -1.67 -13.13 13.58
C TYR A 460 -1.65 -11.96 14.57
N MET A 461 -0.47 -11.35 14.74
CA MET A 461 -0.21 -10.40 15.83
C MET A 461 -0.52 -10.98 17.21
N ASP A 462 -1.48 -10.41 17.94
CA ASP A 462 -1.93 -10.83 19.26
C ASP A 462 -2.93 -12.01 19.22
N ASP A 463 -3.53 -12.30 18.07
CA ASP A 463 -4.51 -13.37 17.92
C ASP A 463 -3.85 -14.72 17.55
N LEU A 464 -4.13 -15.76 18.35
CA LEU A 464 -3.82 -17.15 18.07
C LEU A 464 -4.93 -17.78 17.24
N LEU A 465 -4.57 -18.47 16.15
CA LEU A 465 -5.47 -19.28 15.33
C LEU A 465 -4.85 -20.67 15.12
N HIS A 466 -5.35 -21.66 15.87
CA HIS A 466 -4.88 -23.04 15.74
C HIS A 466 -5.97 -24.06 16.08
N GLY A 467 -5.68 -25.34 15.94
CA GLY A 467 -6.63 -26.40 16.26
C GLY A 467 -5.96 -27.77 16.27
N THR A 468 -6.76 -28.79 16.50
CA THR A 468 -6.32 -30.19 16.43
C THR A 468 -7.41 -31.08 15.84
N HIS A 469 -7.11 -32.37 15.65
CA HIS A 469 -8.08 -33.37 15.21
C HIS A 469 -8.66 -34.24 16.35
N SER A 470 -8.15 -34.08 17.58
CA SER A 470 -8.58 -34.83 18.76
C SER A 470 -8.82 -33.90 19.95
N ALA A 471 -9.90 -34.13 20.70
CA ALA A 471 -10.24 -33.31 21.85
C ALA A 471 -9.14 -33.35 22.94
N GLN A 472 -8.57 -34.53 23.16
CA GLN A 472 -7.50 -34.72 24.15
C GLN A 472 -6.26 -33.89 23.82
N THR A 473 -5.79 -33.94 22.57
CA THR A 473 -4.62 -33.17 22.13
C THR A 473 -4.90 -31.67 22.13
N ALA A 474 -6.15 -31.26 21.94
CA ALA A 474 -6.54 -29.85 22.05
C ALA A 474 -6.39 -29.33 23.49
N ILE A 475 -6.81 -30.11 24.48
CA ILE A 475 -6.71 -29.76 25.91
C ILE A 475 -5.25 -29.67 26.32
N GLU A 476 -4.44 -30.66 25.94
CA GLU A 476 -2.99 -30.69 26.21
C GLU A 476 -2.31 -29.47 25.58
N LEU A 477 -2.57 -29.21 24.30
CA LEU A 477 -1.98 -28.09 23.59
C LEU A 477 -2.39 -26.73 24.19
N LYS A 478 -3.67 -26.55 24.56
CA LYS A 478 -4.13 -25.34 25.27
C LYS A 478 -3.30 -25.11 26.54
N ASN A 479 -3.13 -26.15 27.35
CA ASN A 479 -2.40 -26.04 28.61
C ASN A 479 -0.92 -25.74 28.40
N ASP A 480 -0.29 -26.37 27.42
CA ASP A 480 1.10 -26.10 27.06
C ASP A 480 1.29 -24.68 26.52
N LEU A 481 0.36 -24.19 25.68
CA LEU A 481 0.36 -22.81 25.17
C LEU A 481 0.23 -21.79 26.30
N ILE A 482 -0.65 -22.02 27.27
CA ILE A 482 -0.79 -21.15 28.44
C ILE A 482 0.52 -21.12 29.24
N LYS A 483 1.15 -22.27 29.47
CA LYS A 483 2.39 -22.36 30.26
C LYS A 483 3.59 -21.72 29.55
N ILE A 484 3.80 -22.04 28.28
CA ILE A 484 4.94 -21.53 27.50
C ILE A 484 4.83 -20.01 27.30
N LEU A 485 3.64 -19.47 27.03
CA LEU A 485 3.47 -18.02 26.90
C LEU A 485 3.64 -17.32 28.25
N LYS A 486 3.13 -17.92 29.33
CA LYS A 486 3.28 -17.38 30.68
C LYS A 486 4.74 -17.33 31.12
N SER A 487 5.59 -18.29 30.71
CA SER A 487 7.03 -18.22 30.99
C SER A 487 7.74 -17.09 30.24
N GLY A 488 7.16 -16.56 29.17
CA GLY A 488 7.60 -15.35 28.47
C GLY A 488 6.96 -14.06 28.96
N GLY A 489 6.11 -14.11 29.99
CA GLY A 489 5.35 -12.95 30.48
C GLY A 489 4.07 -12.64 29.68
N PHE A 490 3.62 -13.54 28.82
CA PHE A 490 2.41 -13.37 28.00
C PHE A 490 1.23 -14.15 28.58
N ASN A 491 0.10 -13.48 28.72
CA ASN A 491 -1.14 -14.08 29.20
C ASN A 491 -2.13 -14.27 28.04
N LEU A 492 -2.62 -15.50 27.82
CA LEU A 492 -3.68 -15.78 26.85
C LEU A 492 -5.05 -15.63 27.48
N ARG A 493 -5.97 -14.97 26.77
CA ARG A 493 -7.36 -14.76 27.19
C ARG A 493 -8.32 -14.89 26.02
N LYS A 494 -9.62 -14.71 26.27
CA LYS A 494 -10.68 -14.71 25.25
C LYS A 494 -10.67 -15.98 24.39
N TRP A 495 -10.59 -17.13 25.05
CA TRP A 495 -10.59 -18.40 24.37
C TRP A 495 -11.95 -18.64 23.71
N ARG A 496 -11.91 -19.15 22.48
CA ARG A 496 -13.08 -19.56 21.70
C ARG A 496 -12.78 -20.89 21.05
N SER A 497 -13.75 -21.80 21.00
CA SER A 497 -13.59 -23.10 20.35
C SER A 497 -14.92 -23.72 19.96
N ASN A 498 -14.94 -24.50 18.88
CA ASN A 498 -16.04 -25.40 18.54
C ASN A 498 -16.03 -26.70 19.39
N LEU A 499 -15.13 -26.80 20.37
CA LEU A 499 -15.03 -27.87 21.34
C LEU A 499 -15.31 -27.31 22.76
N PRO A 500 -16.52 -27.51 23.31
CA PRO A 500 -16.95 -26.89 24.58
C PRO A 500 -16.05 -27.19 25.79
N VAL A 501 -15.48 -28.40 25.86
CA VAL A 501 -14.59 -28.81 26.97
C VAL A 501 -13.35 -27.92 27.10
N LEU A 502 -12.92 -27.24 26.02
CA LEU A 502 -11.81 -26.28 26.10
C LEU A 502 -12.18 -24.99 26.85
N LEU A 503 -13.46 -24.72 27.07
CA LEU A 503 -13.97 -23.47 27.63
C LEU A 503 -14.49 -23.62 29.07
N GLU A 504 -14.63 -24.85 29.59
CA GLU A 504 -15.23 -25.13 30.90
C GLU A 504 -14.55 -24.39 32.07
N ASP A 505 -13.22 -24.21 32.01
CA ASP A 505 -12.44 -23.52 33.04
C ASP A 505 -12.30 -21.99 32.83
N MET A 506 -12.96 -21.41 31.82
CA MET A 506 -12.71 -20.03 31.38
C MET A 506 -13.90 -19.11 31.70
N ASN A 507 -13.70 -18.16 32.61
CA ASN A 507 -14.71 -17.15 32.99
C ASN A 507 -14.95 -16.07 31.91
N ASP A 508 -14.17 -16.04 30.83
CA ASP A 508 -14.11 -14.95 29.84
C ASP A 508 -14.29 -15.49 28.41
N SER A 509 -15.34 -16.30 28.20
CA SER A 509 -15.71 -16.83 26.89
C SER A 509 -16.52 -15.80 26.09
N GLU A 510 -16.01 -15.42 24.91
CA GLU A 510 -16.76 -14.61 23.95
C GLU A 510 -17.47 -15.52 22.94
N LYS A 511 -18.67 -15.13 22.48
CA LYS A 511 -19.51 -15.97 21.61
C LYS A 511 -19.01 -16.10 20.18
N GLU A 512 -18.25 -15.12 19.67
CA GLU A 512 -17.81 -15.05 18.28
C GLU A 512 -16.37 -14.51 18.19
N PHE A 513 -15.64 -14.94 17.16
CA PHE A 513 -14.33 -14.39 16.80
C PHE A 513 -14.46 -13.47 15.58
N ASP A 514 -13.80 -12.31 15.62
CA ASP A 514 -13.86 -11.29 14.57
C ASP A 514 -12.48 -11.13 13.93
N PHE A 515 -12.34 -11.51 12.66
CA PHE A 515 -11.12 -11.39 11.89
C PHE A 515 -10.96 -9.92 11.47
N LYS A 516 -10.27 -9.14 12.29
CA LYS A 516 -10.18 -7.68 12.12
C LYS A 516 -9.16 -7.26 11.07
N HIS A 517 -9.47 -6.18 10.35
CA HIS A 517 -8.46 -5.37 9.66
C HIS A 517 -7.94 -4.27 10.61
N GLN A 518 -6.62 -4.12 10.75
CA GLN A 518 -6.03 -3.25 11.78
C GLN A 518 -6.37 -1.76 11.64
N GLU A 519 -6.58 -1.29 10.41
CA GLU A 519 -6.80 0.13 10.12
C GLU A 519 -8.26 0.58 10.27
N SER A 520 -9.22 -0.34 10.43
CA SER A 520 -10.64 0.02 10.53
C SER A 520 -11.30 -0.54 11.80
N THR A 521 -11.89 0.35 12.58
CA THR A 521 -12.70 0.01 13.75
C THR A 521 -14.16 -0.25 13.42
N LYS A 522 -14.52 -0.07 12.15
CA LYS A 522 -15.89 -0.13 11.65
C LYS A 522 -16.04 -1.12 10.51
N THR A 523 -15.05 -2.00 10.28
CA THR A 523 -15.17 -3.04 9.27
C THR A 523 -16.10 -4.14 9.76
N LEU A 524 -17.20 -4.36 9.02
CA LEU A 524 -17.95 -5.61 9.01
C LEU A 524 -17.05 -6.66 8.34
N GLY A 525 -16.23 -7.30 9.18
CA GLY A 525 -15.30 -8.34 8.75
C GLY A 525 -15.89 -9.73 8.79
N LEU A 526 -15.14 -10.68 8.25
CA LEU A 526 -15.33 -12.10 8.47
C LEU A 526 -15.38 -12.40 9.98
N ARG A 527 -16.38 -13.16 10.43
CA ARG A 527 -16.47 -13.67 11.80
C ARG A 527 -16.62 -15.18 11.82
N TRP A 528 -16.25 -15.80 12.93
CA TRP A 528 -16.48 -17.23 13.17
C TRP A 528 -17.35 -17.43 14.40
N ASN A 529 -18.42 -18.21 14.23
CA ASN A 529 -19.26 -18.72 15.29
C ASN A 529 -18.77 -20.13 15.66
N PRO A 530 -18.13 -20.30 16.83
CA PRO A 530 -17.58 -21.59 17.21
C PRO A 530 -18.66 -22.65 17.47
N ASN A 531 -19.85 -22.27 17.93
CA ASN A 531 -20.90 -23.24 18.28
C ASN A 531 -21.48 -23.94 17.04
N ALA A 532 -21.73 -23.18 15.98
CA ALA A 532 -22.20 -23.71 14.70
C ALA A 532 -21.02 -24.15 13.81
N ASP A 533 -19.80 -23.72 14.13
CA ASP A 533 -18.59 -23.86 13.34
C ASP A 533 -18.72 -23.24 11.93
N GLU A 534 -19.38 -22.08 11.87
CA GLU A 534 -19.73 -21.36 10.65
C GLU A 534 -19.03 -20.00 10.59
N PHE A 535 -18.70 -19.58 9.37
CA PHE A 535 -18.28 -18.21 9.12
C PHE A 535 -19.50 -17.32 8.87
N ILE A 536 -19.50 -16.15 9.49
CA ILE A 536 -20.63 -15.22 9.47
C ILE A 536 -20.15 -13.86 8.98
N PHE A 537 -20.94 -13.26 8.09
CA PHE A 537 -20.86 -11.85 7.73
C PHE A 537 -22.14 -11.17 8.22
N TYR A 538 -21.99 -10.04 8.91
CA TYR A 538 -23.15 -9.26 9.35
C TYR A 538 -23.57 -8.27 8.26
N PRO A 539 -24.87 -8.21 7.89
CA PRO A 539 -25.36 -7.27 6.89
C PRO A 539 -25.27 -5.82 7.37
N ILE A 540 -25.00 -4.88 6.45
CA ILE A 540 -25.09 -3.44 6.73
C ILE A 540 -26.58 -3.07 6.84
N ASN A 541 -27.11 -2.99 8.06
CA ASN A 541 -28.52 -2.61 8.28
C ASN A 541 -28.77 -1.09 8.25
N SER A 542 -28.00 -0.31 7.50
CA SER A 542 -28.23 1.14 7.41
C SER A 542 -27.81 1.72 6.07
N ILE A 543 -28.72 1.67 5.09
CA ILE A 543 -28.72 2.66 4.02
C ILE A 543 -29.59 3.81 4.54
N PRO A 544 -29.03 4.99 4.86
CA PRO A 544 -29.86 6.15 5.18
C PRO A 544 -30.80 6.44 3.98
N ASN A 545 -32.04 6.87 4.22
CA ASN A 545 -33.00 7.32 3.19
C ASN A 545 -32.57 8.62 2.46
N ILE A 546 -31.28 8.84 2.29
CA ILE A 546 -30.67 10.04 1.71
C ILE A 546 -29.86 9.60 0.50
N THR A 547 -29.86 10.40 -0.56
CA THR A 547 -28.96 10.22 -1.71
C THR A 547 -27.51 10.15 -1.21
N PRO A 548 -26.85 8.97 -1.27
CA PRO A 548 -25.55 8.80 -0.64
C PRO A 548 -24.49 9.57 -1.44
N THR A 549 -23.60 10.26 -0.73
CA THR A 549 -22.43 10.89 -1.36
C THR A 549 -21.38 9.84 -1.73
N LYS A 550 -20.54 10.09 -2.75
CA LYS A 550 -19.41 9.22 -3.13
C LYS A 550 -18.53 8.85 -1.93
N ARG A 551 -18.29 9.82 -1.03
CA ARG A 551 -17.49 9.61 0.19
C ARG A 551 -18.16 8.68 1.19
N GLN A 552 -19.49 8.76 1.36
CA GLN A 552 -20.23 7.84 2.21
C GLN A 552 -20.21 6.42 1.63
N LEU A 553 -20.47 6.27 0.32
CA LEU A 553 -20.46 4.96 -0.33
C LEU A 553 -19.09 4.27 -0.21
N LEU A 554 -18.00 4.98 -0.50
CA LEU A 554 -16.63 4.44 -0.35
C LEU A 554 -16.30 4.10 1.11
N SER A 555 -16.78 4.92 2.05
CA SER A 555 -16.61 4.65 3.48
C SER A 555 -17.46 3.48 3.98
N GLU A 556 -18.53 3.08 3.29
CA GLU A 556 -19.31 1.88 3.60
C GLU A 556 -18.69 0.64 2.94
N ILE A 557 -18.24 0.75 1.69
CA ILE A 557 -17.55 -0.35 0.99
C ILE A 557 -16.26 -0.72 1.73
N SER A 558 -15.49 0.26 2.20
CA SER A 558 -14.29 0.00 3.00
C SER A 558 -14.56 -0.60 4.39
N LYS A 559 -15.82 -0.72 4.80
CA LYS A 559 -16.19 -1.51 5.98
C LYS A 559 -16.28 -3.00 5.67
N PHE A 560 -16.49 -3.41 4.43
CA PHE A 560 -16.44 -4.84 4.13
C PHE A 560 -14.98 -5.29 4.18
N TYR A 561 -14.70 -6.30 5.01
CA TYR A 561 -13.41 -6.95 5.04
C TYR A 561 -13.61 -8.45 4.83
N ASP A 562 -13.22 -8.93 3.65
CA ASP A 562 -13.30 -10.33 3.26
C ASP A 562 -11.93 -10.84 2.84
N PRO A 563 -11.10 -11.30 3.79
CA PRO A 563 -9.76 -11.78 3.49
C PRO A 563 -9.76 -13.04 2.59
N SER A 564 -10.91 -13.68 2.37
CA SER A 564 -11.02 -14.92 1.58
C SER A 564 -11.73 -14.75 0.24
N GLY A 565 -12.27 -13.56 -0.06
CA GLY A 565 -13.00 -13.28 -1.30
C GLY A 565 -14.26 -14.13 -1.49
N TRP A 566 -14.94 -14.54 -0.41
CA TRP A 566 -16.17 -15.33 -0.46
C TRP A 566 -17.39 -14.51 -0.89
N MET A 567 -17.37 -13.20 -0.68
CA MET A 567 -18.40 -12.26 -1.14
C MET A 567 -18.02 -11.69 -2.51
N GLY A 568 -18.78 -12.07 -3.54
CA GLY A 568 -18.65 -11.50 -4.89
C GLY A 568 -19.65 -10.37 -5.14
N SER A 569 -19.26 -9.34 -5.90
CA SER A 569 -20.20 -8.35 -6.42
C SER A 569 -21.10 -8.98 -7.48
N VAL A 570 -22.42 -8.95 -7.28
CA VAL A 570 -23.36 -9.31 -8.34
C VAL A 570 -23.57 -8.08 -9.22
N GLY A 571 -23.03 -8.11 -10.45
CA GLY A 571 -23.40 -7.13 -11.47
C GLY A 571 -24.84 -7.37 -11.90
N ALA A 572 -25.73 -6.42 -11.62
CA ALA A 572 -27.05 -6.42 -12.24
C ALA A 572 -26.85 -6.19 -13.74
N SER A 573 -27.11 -7.24 -14.53
CA SER A 573 -27.11 -7.24 -15.99
C SER A 573 -28.17 -6.33 -16.58
#